data_AF-A0AAE1FUH0-F1
#
_entry.id   AF-A0AAE1FUH0-F1
#
_cell.length_a   1.000
_cell.length_b   1.000
_cell.length_c   1.000
_cell.angle_alpha   90.00
_cell.angle_beta   90.00
_cell.angle_gamma   90.00
#
_symmetry.space_group_name_H-M   'P 1'
#
loop_
_entity.id
_entity.type
_entity.pdbx_description
1 polymer ?
#
loop_
_entity_poly.entity_id
_entity_poly.type
_entity_poly.pdbx_seq_one_letter_code
_entity_poly.pdbx_strand_id
1 'polypeptide(L)'
;MAGRRPRLLTQTPRASPRSLQTPRVLGQTHQLLMAQTEAITSLQQQLAAAGRPRSHPSVPRSSAPEKCDMEMTTSAFRTWRRSMECWLGLNGWPPQEAVLHIRLHCTPALQRSLDA
;
A
#
# COMPACT_ATOMS: atom_id res chain seq x y z
N MET A 1 4.98 -81.89 -44.94
CA MET A 1 5.03 -80.41 -44.84
C MET A 1 5.46 -80.03 -43.43
N ALA A 2 6.64 -79.39 -43.29
CA ALA A 2 7.13 -78.73 -42.08
C ALA A 2 6.28 -77.48 -41.78
N GLY A 3 6.19 -76.86 -40.60
CA GLY A 3 6.86 -76.97 -39.31
C GLY A 3 6.75 -75.61 -38.58
N ARG A 4 6.34 -75.63 -37.30
CA ARG A 4 6.60 -74.69 -36.17
C ARG A 4 6.36 -73.16 -36.25
N ARG A 5 5.35 -72.74 -35.46
CA ARG A 5 5.29 -71.73 -34.34
C ARG A 5 5.51 -70.20 -34.56
N PRO A 6 4.92 -69.35 -33.68
CA PRO A 6 4.46 -67.98 -33.95
C PRO A 6 5.39 -66.88 -33.39
N ARG A 7 5.19 -65.62 -33.83
CA ARG A 7 5.71 -64.43 -33.12
C ARG A 7 4.63 -63.35 -32.96
N LEU A 8 4.36 -63.04 -31.69
CA LEU A 8 3.72 -61.80 -31.22
C LEU A 8 4.63 -60.59 -31.53
N LEU A 9 4.03 -59.48 -31.96
CA LEU A 9 4.55 -58.13 -31.70
C LEU A 9 3.44 -57.28 -31.09
N THR A 10 3.44 -57.37 -29.76
CA THR A 10 3.14 -56.37 -28.74
C THR A 10 2.77 -54.96 -29.26
N GLN A 11 1.49 -54.62 -29.17
CA GLN A 11 1.05 -53.22 -29.13
C GLN A 11 1.37 -52.66 -27.73
N THR A 12 2.33 -51.75 -27.62
CA THR A 12 2.49 -50.92 -26.42
C THR A 12 1.41 -49.83 -26.42
N PRO A 13 0.62 -49.67 -25.34
CA PRO A 13 -0.15 -48.46 -25.13
C PRO A 13 0.84 -47.32 -24.90
N ARG A 14 0.81 -46.30 -25.76
CA ARG A 14 1.54 -45.05 -25.55
C ARG A 14 0.89 -44.32 -24.38
N ALA A 15 1.32 -44.64 -23.16
CA ALA A 15 0.95 -43.88 -21.97
C ALA A 15 1.42 -42.43 -22.16
N SER A 16 0.46 -41.51 -22.18
CA SER A 16 0.66 -40.08 -22.27
C SER A 16 1.44 -39.57 -21.03
N PRO A 17 2.45 -38.68 -21.15
CA PRO A 17 3.29 -38.27 -20.01
C PRO A 17 2.61 -37.36 -18.98
N ARG A 18 1.31 -37.07 -19.11
CA ARG A 18 0.63 -36.02 -18.34
C ARG A 18 0.29 -36.36 -16.88
N SER A 19 0.55 -37.58 -16.41
CA SER A 19 0.01 -38.05 -15.12
C SER A 19 0.94 -37.90 -13.91
N LEU A 20 2.22 -37.52 -14.09
CA LEU A 20 3.22 -37.56 -13.00
C LEU A 20 3.61 -36.19 -12.40
N GLN A 21 3.11 -35.07 -12.94
CA GLN A 21 3.50 -33.73 -12.48
C GLN A 21 2.48 -33.10 -11.51
N THR A 22 1.22 -33.54 -11.59
CA THR A 22 0.11 -33.02 -10.77
C THR A 22 0.34 -33.12 -9.26
N PRO A 23 0.87 -34.23 -8.70
CA PRO A 23 1.07 -34.34 -7.25
C PRO A 23 2.12 -33.38 -6.71
N ARG A 24 3.18 -33.12 -7.48
CA ARG A 24 4.25 -32.18 -7.08
C ARG A 24 3.78 -30.74 -7.13
N VAL A 25 3.06 -30.36 -8.18
CA VAL A 25 2.51 -28.99 -8.30
C VAL A 25 1.50 -28.72 -7.19
N LEU A 26 0.64 -29.68 -6.84
CA LEU A 26 -0.31 -29.54 -5.73
C LEU A 26 0.40 -29.40 -4.37
N GLY A 27 1.44 -30.19 -4.13
CA GLY A 27 2.26 -30.08 -2.92
C GLY A 27 3.00 -28.73 -2.81
N GLN A 28 3.54 -28.22 -3.91
CA GLN A 28 4.20 -26.92 -3.97
C GLN A 28 3.22 -25.76 -3.75
N THR A 29 2.06 -25.80 -4.40
CA THR A 29 1.00 -24.80 -4.22
C THR A 29 0.49 -24.80 -2.79
N HIS A 30 0.33 -25.98 -2.17
CA HIS A 30 -0.08 -26.09 -0.78
C HIS A 30 0.95 -25.48 0.18
N GLN A 31 2.25 -25.74 -0.03
CA GLN A 31 3.31 -25.13 0.77
C GLN A 31 3.34 -23.60 0.61
N LEU A 32 3.17 -23.10 -0.61
CA LEU A 32 3.12 -21.67 -0.89
C LEU A 32 1.91 -21.01 -0.19
N LEU A 33 0.74 -21.65 -0.21
CA LEU A 33 -0.46 -21.14 0.45
C LEU A 33 -0.29 -21.06 1.97
N MET A 34 0.34 -22.07 2.57
CA MET A 34 0.65 -22.07 4.01
C MET A 34 1.62 -20.94 4.37
N ALA A 35 2.72 -20.79 3.62
CA ALA A 35 3.68 -19.72 3.82
C ALA A 35 3.05 -18.32 3.66
N GLN A 36 2.16 -18.16 2.68
CA GLN A 36 1.43 -16.90 2.49
C GLN A 36 0.47 -16.63 3.66
N THR A 37 -0.21 -17.65 4.16
CA THR A 37 -1.13 -17.53 5.30
C THR A 37 -0.38 -17.08 6.55
N GLU A 38 0.77 -17.69 6.85
CA GLU A 38 1.63 -17.29 7.97
C GLU A 38 2.11 -15.85 7.85
N ALA A 39 2.53 -15.43 6.65
CA ALA A 39 2.95 -14.05 6.40
C ALA A 39 1.80 -13.05 6.63
N ILE A 40 0.59 -13.37 6.16
CA ILE A 40 -0.60 -12.53 6.37
C ILE A 40 -0.93 -12.45 7.85
N THR A 41 -0.92 -13.57 8.58
CA THR A 41 -1.20 -13.59 10.01
C THR A 41 -0.15 -12.80 10.80
N SER A 42 1.13 -12.93 10.44
CA SER A 42 2.21 -12.14 11.05
C SER A 42 2.02 -10.64 10.82
N LEU A 43 1.69 -10.24 9.59
CA LEU A 43 1.38 -8.84 9.27
C LEU A 43 0.16 -8.33 10.06
N GLN A 44 -0.90 -9.12 10.17
CA GLN A 44 -2.08 -8.76 10.97
C GLN A 44 -1.74 -8.59 12.45
N GLN A 45 -0.90 -9.46 13.01
CA GLN A 45 -0.42 -9.34 14.39
C GLN A 45 0.45 -8.10 14.59
N GLN A 46 1.35 -7.80 13.64
CA GLN A 46 2.16 -6.59 13.68
C GLN A 46 1.28 -5.33 13.60
N LEU A 47 0.26 -5.31 12.75
CA LEU A 47 -0.68 -4.19 12.66
C LEU A 47 -1.56 -4.05 13.92
N ALA A 48 -1.92 -5.17 14.56
CA ALA A 48 -2.64 -5.15 15.84
C ALA A 48 -1.75 -4.68 16.99
N ALA A 49 -0.49 -5.13 17.04
CA ALA A 49 0.50 -4.76 18.05
C ALA A 49 1.01 -3.32 17.88
N ALA A 50 1.08 -2.81 16.65
CA ALA A 50 1.40 -1.41 16.36
C ALA A 50 0.34 -0.43 16.87
N GLY A 51 -0.82 -0.93 17.31
CA GLY A 51 -1.96 -0.13 17.70
C GLY A 51 -2.58 0.56 16.49
N ARG A 52 -3.92 0.74 16.50
CA ARG A 52 -4.53 1.67 15.55
C ARG A 52 -3.86 3.02 15.76
N PRO A 53 -3.29 3.69 14.72
CA PRO A 53 -3.13 5.12 14.82
C PRO A 53 -4.52 5.64 15.16
N ARG A 54 -4.62 6.33 16.29
CA ARG A 54 -5.85 6.80 16.89
C ARG A 54 -6.56 7.64 15.82
N SER A 55 -7.40 6.99 15.02
CA SER A 55 -8.19 7.64 13.99
C SER A 55 -9.20 8.47 14.75
N HIS A 56 -8.83 9.73 14.98
CA HIS A 56 -9.76 10.74 15.42
C HIS A 56 -10.96 10.69 14.47
N PRO A 57 -12.19 10.63 14.99
CA PRO A 57 -13.37 10.56 14.14
C PRO A 57 -13.43 11.82 13.28
N SER A 58 -13.69 11.64 11.98
CA SER A 58 -14.26 12.67 11.09
C SER A 58 -13.46 13.95 10.83
N VAL A 59 -12.13 13.89 10.69
CA VAL A 59 -11.44 14.92 9.87
C VAL A 59 -11.17 14.32 8.50
N PRO A 60 -11.69 14.90 7.41
CA PRO A 60 -11.31 14.48 6.07
C PRO A 60 -9.78 14.52 5.97
N ARG A 61 -9.16 13.35 5.83
CA ARG A 61 -7.83 13.27 5.22
C ARG A 61 -7.99 13.91 3.85
N SER A 62 -7.33 15.05 3.62
CA SER A 62 -7.14 15.70 2.32
C SER A 62 -7.96 16.96 1.97
N SER A 63 -8.26 17.86 2.91
CA SER A 63 -8.36 19.27 2.53
C SER A 63 -7.19 20.02 3.15
N ALA A 64 -6.15 20.27 2.35
CA ALA A 64 -5.12 21.23 2.71
C ALA A 64 -5.79 22.60 2.93
N PRO A 65 -5.30 23.43 3.87
CA PRO A 65 -5.92 24.72 4.15
C PRO A 65 -5.89 25.63 2.93
N GLU A 66 -6.86 26.54 2.87
CA GLU A 66 -6.93 27.58 1.85
C GLU A 66 -5.65 28.44 1.82
N LYS A 67 -5.48 29.23 0.75
CA LYS A 67 -4.32 30.12 0.64
C LYS A 67 -4.44 31.29 1.62
N CYS A 68 -3.36 31.61 2.32
CA CYS A 68 -3.24 32.85 3.10
C CYS A 68 -2.89 34.00 2.16
N ASP A 69 -3.69 35.05 2.21
CA ASP A 69 -3.49 36.26 1.41
C ASP A 69 -3.27 37.49 2.30
N MET A 70 -2.71 38.55 1.73
CA MET A 70 -2.47 39.82 2.41
C MET A 70 -3.78 40.57 2.74
N GLU A 71 -4.84 40.36 1.95
CA GLU A 71 -6.15 41.00 2.13
C GLU A 71 -7.05 40.27 3.16
N MET A 72 -6.57 39.20 3.79
CA MET A 72 -7.32 38.50 4.83
C MET A 72 -7.58 39.41 6.03
N THR A 73 -8.82 39.39 6.51
CA THR A 73 -9.17 40.02 7.80
C THR A 73 -8.44 39.32 8.95
N THR A 74 -8.27 40.00 10.07
CA THR A 74 -7.63 39.42 11.26
C THR A 74 -8.35 38.15 11.76
N SER A 75 -9.69 38.10 11.66
CA SER A 75 -10.48 36.93 12.06
C SER A 75 -10.28 35.76 11.09
N ALA A 76 -10.22 36.04 9.78
CA ALA A 76 -9.90 35.04 8.76
C ALA A 76 -8.50 34.46 8.97
N PHE A 77 -7.49 35.33 9.19
CA PHE A 77 -6.13 34.89 9.47
C PHE A 77 -6.04 34.00 10.73
N ARG A 78 -6.72 34.35 11.82
CA ARG A 78 -6.75 33.52 13.04
C ARG A 78 -7.40 32.15 12.81
N THR A 79 -8.38 32.07 11.92
CA THR A 79 -9.03 30.81 11.54
C THR A 79 -8.10 30.00 10.66
N TRP A 80 -7.51 30.62 9.63
CA TRP A 80 -6.51 30.00 8.78
C TRP A 80 -5.33 29.41 9.57
N ARG A 81 -4.77 30.19 10.52
CA ARG A 81 -3.67 29.73 11.38
C ARG A 81 -4.02 28.46 12.14
N ARG A 82 -5.22 28.41 12.76
CA ARG A 82 -5.70 27.21 13.48
C ARG A 82 -5.84 26.02 12.53
N SER A 83 -6.38 26.23 11.34
CA SER A 83 -6.48 25.20 10.31
C SER A 83 -5.11 24.69 9.87
N MET A 84 -4.13 25.57 9.70
CA MET A 84 -2.75 25.20 9.38
C MET A 84 -2.07 24.42 10.49
N GLU A 85 -2.20 24.86 11.75
CA GLU A 85 -1.65 24.15 12.91
C GLU A 85 -2.21 22.72 13.01
N CYS A 86 -3.52 22.57 12.86
CA CYS A 86 -4.17 21.26 12.81
C CYS A 86 -3.65 20.42 11.64
N TRP A 87 -3.57 20.99 10.42
CA TRP A 87 -3.10 20.27 9.25
C TRP A 87 -1.64 19.83 9.38
N LEU A 88 -0.75 20.69 9.88
CA LEU A 88 0.65 20.35 10.12
C LEU A 88 0.78 19.22 11.16
N GLY A 89 0.03 19.32 12.26
CA GLY A 89 0.02 18.30 13.31
C GLY A 89 -0.49 16.95 12.84
N LEU A 90 -1.53 16.93 12.00
CA LEU A 90 -2.09 15.69 11.44
C LEU A 90 -1.15 14.98 10.46
N ASN A 91 -0.30 15.73 9.78
CA ASN A 91 0.66 15.17 8.83
C ASN A 91 2.04 14.90 9.46
N GLY A 92 2.28 15.31 10.70
CA GLY A 92 3.52 15.01 11.43
C GLY A 92 4.76 15.74 10.92
N TRP A 93 4.59 16.91 10.30
CA TRP A 93 5.72 17.68 9.76
C TRP A 93 6.64 18.19 10.89
N PRO A 94 7.97 18.03 10.77
CA PRO A 94 8.90 18.64 11.71
C PRO A 94 8.89 20.18 11.59
N PRO A 95 9.25 20.93 12.66
CA PRO A 95 9.12 22.39 12.67
C PRO A 95 9.83 23.12 11.52
N GLN A 96 10.98 22.61 11.09
CA GLN A 96 11.77 23.20 9.99
C GLN A 96 11.06 23.05 8.63
N GLU A 97 10.44 21.90 8.38
CA GLU A 97 9.65 21.67 7.16
C GLU A 97 8.31 22.40 7.23
N ALA A 98 7.69 22.47 8.41
CA ALA A 98 6.41 23.17 8.60
C ALA A 98 6.45 24.62 8.09
N VAL A 99 7.58 25.33 8.25
CA VAL A 99 7.76 26.68 7.71
C VAL A 99 7.67 26.71 6.19
N LEU A 100 8.28 25.75 5.49
CA LEU A 100 8.21 25.64 4.04
C LEU A 100 6.78 25.36 3.58
N HIS A 101 6.06 24.50 4.31
CA HIS A 101 4.66 24.22 4.02
C HIS A 101 3.76 25.43 4.25
N ILE A 102 3.94 26.16 5.35
CA ILE A 102 3.24 27.42 5.60
C ILE A 102 3.46 28.40 4.45
N ARG A 103 4.72 28.58 4.01
CA ARG A 103 5.08 29.44 2.89
C ARG A 103 4.39 29.02 1.59
N LEU A 104 4.34 27.71 1.28
CA LEU A 104 3.63 27.18 0.12
C LEU A 104 2.12 27.48 0.16
N HIS A 105 1.54 27.69 1.34
CA HIS A 105 0.14 28.10 1.49
C HIS A 105 -0.08 29.62 1.47
N CYS A 106 0.96 30.44 1.42
CA CYS A 106 0.82 31.88 1.15
C CYS A 106 0.56 32.15 -0.35
N THR A 107 -0.13 33.25 -0.67
CA THR A 107 -0.23 33.73 -2.06
C THR A 107 1.12 34.28 -2.56
N PRO A 108 1.38 34.29 -3.87
CA PRO A 108 2.64 34.80 -4.42
C PRO A 108 2.95 36.26 -4.06
N ALA A 109 1.91 37.09 -3.88
CA ALA A 109 2.08 38.46 -3.40
C ALA A 109 2.64 38.47 -1.96
N LEU A 110 2.03 37.69 -1.07
CA LEU A 110 2.47 37.56 0.32
C LEU A 110 3.87 36.93 0.43
N GLN A 111 4.16 35.89 -0.37
CA GLN A 111 5.49 35.27 -0.41
C GLN A 111 6.58 36.30 -0.73
N ARG A 112 6.38 37.10 -1.79
CA ARG A 112 7.32 38.18 -2.16
C ARG A 112 7.52 39.19 -1.04
N SER A 113 6.46 39.55 -0.31
CA SER A 113 6.57 40.48 0.82
C SER A 113 7.31 39.88 2.03
N LEU A 114 7.31 38.55 2.19
CA LEU A 114 8.03 37.87 3.27
C LEU A 114 9.51 37.61 2.94
N ASP A 115 9.86 37.63 1.66
CA ASP A 115 11.22 37.42 1.15
C ASP A 115 11.99 38.73 0.86
N ALA A 116 11.29 39.87 0.92
CA ALA A 116 11.85 41.21 0.77
C ALA A 116 12.53 41.70 2.06
#